data_AF-A0A259P750-F1
#
_entry.id   AF-A0A259P750-F1
#
_cell.length_a   1.000
_cell.length_b   1.000
_cell.length_c   1.000
_cell.angle_alpha   90.00
_cell.angle_beta   90.00
_cell.angle_gamma   90.00
#
_symmetry.space_group_name_H-M   'P 1'
#
loop_
_entity.id
_entity.type
_entity.pdbx_description
1 polymer ?
#
loop_
_entity_poly.entity_id
_entity_poly.type
_entity_poly.pdbx_seq_one_letter_code
_entity_poly.pdbx_strand_id
1 'polypeptide(L)'
;FRDVNDHASRINDTVSVLREMLSAAMNVSVSLVTLQQNEVVKRLAGWAALLAVPTLLTGWFGMNFRHMPELDMPWAYPALIVFTLALCGGLYFWLKRARWL
;
A
#
# COMPACT_ATOMS: atom_id res chain seq x y z
N PHE A 1 59.47 13.80 13.13
CA PHE A 1 58.68 12.58 12.84
C PHE A 1 57.40 12.48 13.66
N ARG A 2 57.38 12.78 14.98
CA ARG A 2 56.17 12.70 15.82
C ARG A 2 55.01 13.61 15.36
N ASP A 3 55.32 14.85 14.99
CA ASP A 3 54.31 15.85 14.61
C ASP A 3 53.54 15.50 13.31
N VAL A 4 54.22 14.87 12.35
CA VAL A 4 53.61 14.38 11.10
C VAL A 4 52.67 13.20 11.40
N ASN A 5 53.03 12.35 12.36
CA ASN A 5 52.19 11.22 12.79
C ASN A 5 50.94 11.71 13.54
N ASP A 6 51.07 12.76 14.36
CA ASP A 6 49.94 13.38 15.06
C ASP A 6 48.98 14.12 14.11
N HIS A 7 49.51 14.74 13.04
CA HIS A 7 48.68 15.31 11.98
C HIS A 7 47.97 14.23 11.16
N ALA A 8 48.67 13.13 10.85
CA ALA A 8 48.07 12.01 10.13
C ALA A 8 46.95 11.33 10.95
N SER A 9 47.11 11.18 12.26
CA SER A 9 46.07 10.60 13.12
C SER A 9 44.84 11.51 13.22
N ARG A 10 45.01 12.83 13.39
CA ARG A 10 43.87 13.78 13.39
C ARG A 10 43.08 13.77 12.09
N ILE A 11 43.76 13.72 10.95
CA ILE A 11 43.09 13.64 9.65
C ILE A 11 42.34 12.31 9.55
N ASN A 12 42.94 11.20 10.01
CA ASN A 12 42.28 9.90 10.03
C ASN A 12 41.03 9.89 10.91
N ASP A 13 41.08 10.51 12.09
CA ASP A 13 39.92 10.65 12.99
C ASP A 13 38.81 11.49 12.34
N THR A 14 39.19 12.59 11.68
CA THR A 14 38.24 13.45 10.95
C THR A 14 37.59 12.70 9.78
N VAL A 15 38.38 11.92 9.03
CA VAL A 15 37.88 11.06 7.94
C VAL A 15 36.96 9.98 8.48
N SER A 16 37.25 9.41 9.66
CA SER A 16 36.39 8.43 10.32
C SER A 16 35.03 9.02 10.68
N VAL A 17 35.02 10.20 11.31
CA VAL A 17 33.77 10.92 11.66
C VAL A 17 32.96 11.27 10.40
N LEU A 18 33.63 11.75 9.34
CA LEU A 18 32.96 12.05 8.07
C LEU A 18 32.35 10.80 7.44
N ARG A 19 33.05 9.66 7.48
CA ARG A 19 32.51 8.37 6.99
C ARG A 19 31.29 7.93 7.78
N GLU A 20 31.31 8.10 9.09
CA GLU A 20 30.20 7.72 9.97
C GLU A 20 28.97 8.60 9.71
N MET A 21 29.15 9.91 9.55
CA MET A 21 28.08 10.83 9.14
C MET A 21 27.54 10.50 7.75
N LEU A 22 28.41 10.18 6.78
CA LEU A 22 28.00 9.79 5.43
C LEU A 22 27.16 8.50 5.45
N SER A 23 27.57 7.53 6.28
CA SER A 23 26.83 6.28 6.48
C SER A 23 25.46 6.54 7.12
N ALA A 24 25.39 7.41 8.13
CA ALA A 24 24.12 7.83 8.73
C ALA A 24 23.20 8.52 7.71
N ALA A 25 23.72 9.45 6.91
CA ALA A 25 22.96 10.13 5.86
C ALA A 25 22.46 9.16 4.77
N MET A 26 23.29 8.20 4.37
CA MET A 26 22.90 7.12 3.46
C MET A 26 21.75 6.28 4.05
N ASN A 27 21.86 5.88 5.32
CA ASN A 27 20.80 5.11 5.99
C ASN A 27 19.48 5.88 6.09
N VAL A 28 19.53 7.19 6.36
CA VAL A 28 18.35 8.06 6.34
C VAL A 28 17.75 8.12 4.94
N SER A 29 18.58 8.28 3.90
CA SER A 29 18.11 8.34 2.51
C SER A 29 17.43 7.04 2.10
N VAL A 30 18.03 5.89 2.44
CA VAL A 30 17.41 4.57 2.23
C VAL A 30 16.08 4.47 2.97
N SER A 31 16.03 4.90 4.23
CA SER A 31 14.79 4.88 5.03
C SER A 31 13.68 5.73 4.41
N LEU A 32 14.01 6.92 3.90
CA LEU A 32 13.06 7.78 3.19
C LEU A 32 12.53 7.11 1.91
N VAL A 33 13.40 6.47 1.14
CA VAL A 33 13.01 5.69 -0.05
C VAL A 33 12.09 4.53 0.34
N THR A 34 12.38 3.82 1.44
CA THR A 34 11.52 2.75 1.96
C THR A 34 10.16 3.27 2.41
N LEU A 35 10.09 4.46 3.00
CA LEU A 35 8.81 5.10 3.35
C LEU A 35 7.96 5.38 2.10
N GLN A 36 8.58 5.92 1.05
CA GLN A 36 7.90 6.16 -0.23
C GLN A 36 7.43 4.84 -0.86
N GLN A 37 8.27 3.80 -0.85
CA GLN A 37 7.89 2.46 -1.34
C GLN A 37 6.73 1.88 -0.53
N ASN A 38 6.75 2.01 0.79
CA ASN A 38 5.65 1.57 1.64
C ASN A 38 4.34 2.29 1.28
N GLU A 39 4.39 3.58 0.97
CA GLU A 39 3.20 4.31 0.53
C GLU A 39 2.68 3.79 -0.82
N VAL A 40 3.57 3.49 -1.77
CA VAL A 40 3.20 2.88 -3.06
C VAL A 40 2.60 1.49 -2.89
N VAL A 41 3.21 0.62 -2.09
CA VAL A 41 2.70 -0.73 -1.79
C VAL A 41 1.32 -0.65 -1.15
N LYS A 42 1.13 0.29 -0.21
CA LYS A 42 -0.18 0.57 0.37
C LYS A 42 -1.19 0.94 -0.71
N ARG A 43 -0.88 1.91 -1.57
CA ARG A 43 -1.78 2.30 -2.68
C ARG A 43 -2.13 1.11 -3.59
N LEU A 44 -1.14 0.29 -3.97
CA LEU A 44 -1.35 -0.90 -4.80
C LEU A 44 -2.24 -1.95 -4.12
N ALA A 45 -2.02 -2.23 -2.83
CA ALA A 45 -2.86 -3.13 -2.06
C ALA A 45 -4.30 -2.58 -1.91
N GLY A 46 -4.48 -1.26 -1.80
CA GLY A 46 -5.78 -0.60 -1.86
C GLY A 46 -6.51 -0.85 -3.19
N TRP A 47 -5.83 -0.70 -4.33
CA TRP A 47 -6.38 -1.02 -5.64
C TRP A 47 -6.70 -2.51 -5.80
N ALA A 48 -5.84 -3.41 -5.30
CA ALA A 48 -6.10 -4.85 -5.34
C ALA A 48 -7.33 -5.23 -4.52
N ALA A 49 -7.51 -4.65 -3.32
CA ALA A 49 -8.71 -4.82 -2.53
C ALA A 49 -9.96 -4.29 -3.26
N LEU A 50 -9.82 -3.15 -3.95
CA LEU A 50 -10.89 -2.57 -4.79
C LEU A 50 -11.41 -3.55 -5.84
N LEU A 51 -10.51 -4.30 -6.48
CA LEU A 51 -10.86 -5.29 -7.50
C LEU A 51 -11.26 -6.66 -6.92
N ALA A 52 -10.66 -7.06 -5.79
CA ALA A 52 -10.91 -8.36 -5.18
C ALA A 52 -12.36 -8.52 -4.70
N VAL A 53 -12.94 -7.46 -4.15
CA VAL A 53 -14.29 -7.53 -3.58
C VAL A 53 -15.41 -7.77 -4.62
N PRO A 54 -15.52 -7.01 -5.73
CA PRO A 54 -16.50 -7.34 -6.76
C PRO A 54 -16.21 -8.70 -7.41
N THR A 55 -14.94 -9.10 -7.50
CA THR A 55 -14.56 -10.42 -8.04
C THR A 55 -15.03 -11.56 -7.14
N LEU A 56 -14.84 -11.47 -5.82
CA LEU A 56 -15.30 -12.47 -4.86
C LEU A 56 -16.82 -12.60 -4.84
N LEU A 57 -17.54 -11.50 -4.98
CA LEU A 57 -19.00 -11.52 -5.05
C LEU A 57 -19.49 -12.07 -6.38
N THR A 58 -18.83 -11.72 -7.49
CA THR A 58 -19.11 -12.34 -8.79
C THR A 58 -18.83 -13.84 -8.75
N GLY A 59 -17.81 -14.29 -7.99
CA GLY A 59 -17.57 -15.71 -7.75
C GLY A 59 -18.68 -16.37 -6.92
N TRP A 60 -19.07 -15.75 -5.80
CA TRP A 60 -20.12 -16.27 -4.91
C TRP A 60 -21.50 -16.34 -5.59
N PHE A 61 -21.90 -15.26 -6.26
CA PHE A 61 -23.18 -15.19 -6.97
C PHE A 61 -23.12 -15.85 -8.36
N GLY A 62 -21.97 -15.83 -9.04
CA GLY A 62 -21.75 -16.46 -10.35
C GLY A 62 -21.86 -17.99 -10.33
N MET A 63 -21.51 -18.63 -9.19
CA MET A 63 -21.67 -20.07 -9.01
C MET A 63 -23.09 -20.49 -8.59
N ASN A 64 -24.00 -19.56 -8.29
CA ASN A 64 -25.35 -19.87 -7.79
C ASN A 64 -26.49 -19.25 -8.63
N PHE A 65 -26.26 -18.95 -9.91
CA PHE A 65 -27.33 -18.51 -10.83
C PHE A 65 -28.28 -19.62 -11.29
N ARG A 66 -28.02 -20.89 -10.95
CA ARG A 66 -28.75 -22.05 -11.50
C ARG A 66 -29.77 -22.69 -10.55
N HIS A 67 -29.95 -22.18 -9.32
CA HIS A 67 -30.78 -22.83 -8.30
C HIS A 67 -31.59 -21.90 -7.36
N MET A 68 -32.09 -20.75 -7.83
CA MET A 68 -33.04 -19.95 -7.05
C MET A 68 -34.32 -19.59 -7.85
N PRO A 69 -35.51 -20.09 -7.43
CA PRO A 69 -36.82 -19.79 -8.02
C PRO A 69 -37.35 -18.36 -7.73
N GLU A 70 -36.53 -17.45 -7.16
CA GLU A 70 -36.93 -16.07 -6.86
C GLU A 70 -36.74 -15.08 -8.04
N LEU A 71 -36.41 -15.59 -9.24
CA LEU A 71 -36.28 -14.81 -10.48
C LEU A 71 -37.62 -14.57 -11.21
N ASP A 72 -38.76 -14.78 -10.55
CA ASP A 72 -40.09 -14.45 -11.09
C ASP A 72 -40.59 -13.04 -10.68
N MET A 73 -39.92 -12.38 -9.74
CA MET A 73 -40.31 -11.04 -9.30
C MET A 73 -39.52 -9.94 -10.04
N PRO A 74 -40.18 -8.93 -10.65
CA PRO A 74 -39.53 -7.84 -11.39
C PRO A 74 -38.61 -6.95 -10.54
N TRP A 75 -38.61 -7.11 -9.21
CA TRP A 75 -37.75 -6.37 -8.28
C TRP A 75 -36.37 -6.98 -8.03
N ALA A 76 -36.11 -8.23 -8.45
CA ALA A 76 -34.82 -8.88 -8.24
C ALA A 76 -33.68 -8.18 -9.00
N TYR A 77 -33.96 -7.70 -10.22
CA TYR A 77 -32.98 -7.01 -11.08
C TYR A 77 -32.51 -5.66 -10.48
N PRO A 78 -33.40 -4.74 -10.06
CA PRO A 78 -32.98 -3.51 -9.38
C PRO A 78 -32.36 -3.75 -7.99
N ALA A 79 -32.76 -4.79 -7.25
CA ALA A 79 -32.13 -5.12 -5.96
C ALA A 79 -30.64 -5.53 -6.15
N LEU A 80 -30.33 -6.26 -7.21
CA LEU A 80 -28.97 -6.67 -7.55
C LEU A 80 -28.11 -5.49 -8.00
N ILE A 81 -28.70 -4.54 -8.74
CA ILE A 81 -28.06 -3.26 -9.11
C ILE A 81 -27.77 -2.42 -7.86
N VAL A 82 -28.74 -2.28 -6.94
CA VAL A 82 -28.57 -1.54 -5.69
C VAL A 82 -27.53 -2.20 -4.78
N PHE A 83 -27.50 -3.54 -4.71
CA PHE A 83 -26.48 -4.26 -3.96
C PHE A 83 -25.09 -4.02 -4.55
N THR A 84 -24.96 -4.09 -5.87
CA THR A 84 -23.68 -3.82 -6.57
C THR A 84 -23.23 -2.37 -6.36
N LEU A 85 -24.14 -1.39 -6.45
CA LEU A 85 -23.88 0.03 -6.20
C LEU A 85 -23.53 0.31 -4.72
N ALA A 86 -24.27 -0.28 -3.78
CA ALA A 86 -24.03 -0.14 -2.35
C ALA A 86 -22.66 -0.71 -1.96
N LEU A 87 -22.23 -1.74 -2.66
CA LEU A 87 -20.97 -2.40 -2.38
C LEU A 87 -19.77 -1.71 -3.05
N CYS A 88 -19.96 -1.21 -4.28
CA CYS A 88 -19.02 -0.30 -4.93
C CYS A 88 -18.84 0.99 -4.10
N GLY A 89 -19.95 1.54 -3.60
CA GLY A 89 -19.96 2.71 -2.70
C GLY A 89 -19.37 2.41 -1.31
N GLY A 90 -19.67 1.23 -0.75
CA GLY A 90 -19.14 0.77 0.53
C GLY A 90 -17.62 0.60 0.49
N LEU A 91 -17.11 0.06 -0.62
CA LEU A 91 -15.66 -0.02 -0.83
C LEU A 91 -15.01 1.33 -1.03
N TYR A 92 -15.62 2.18 -1.86
CA TYR A 92 -15.14 3.55 -2.06
C TYR A 92 -15.05 4.31 -0.73
N PHE A 93 -16.06 4.15 0.15
CA PHE A 93 -16.08 4.77 1.47
C PHE A 93 -15.04 4.15 2.42
N TRP A 94 -14.83 2.84 2.39
CA TRP A 94 -13.79 2.17 3.16
C TRP A 94 -12.38 2.57 2.73
N LEU A 95 -12.12 2.63 1.41
CA LEU A 95 -10.84 3.08 0.87
C LEU A 95 -10.56 4.55 1.23
N LYS A 96 -11.60 5.40 1.16
CA LYS A 96 -11.52 6.81 1.56
C LYS A 96 -11.30 6.96 3.08
N ARG A 97 -11.95 6.13 3.90
CA ARG A 97 -11.80 6.13 5.36
C ARG A 97 -10.44 5.60 5.81
N ALA A 98 -9.83 4.70 5.05
CA ALA A 98 -8.49 4.19 5.32
C ALA A 98 -7.38 5.24 5.14
N ARG A 99 -7.67 6.45 4.58
CA ARG A 99 -6.67 7.49 4.29
C ARG A 99 -5.50 6.97 3.43
N TRP A 100 -5.79 6.08 2.49
CA TRP A 100 -4.81 5.57 1.51
C TRP A 100 -4.97 6.24 0.13
N LEU A 101 -5.75 7.32 0.11
CA LEU A 101 -5.84 8.34 -0.92
C LEU A 101 -5.57 9.71 -0.27
#